data_AF-X1MVR0-F1
#
_entry.id   AF-X1MVR0-F1
#
_cell.length_a   1.000
_cell.length_b   1.000
_cell.length_c   1.000
_cell.angle_alpha   90.00
_cell.angle_beta   90.00
_cell.angle_gamma   90.00
#
_symmetry.space_group_name_H-M   'P 1'
#
loop_
_entity.id
_entity.type
_entity.pdbx_description
1 polymer ?
#
loop_
_entity_poly.entity_id
_entity_poly.type
_entity_poly.pdbx_seq_one_letter_code
_entity_poly.pdbx_strand_id
1 'polypeptide(L)'
;EVVDEIVERFPGEINSQASLEQIGNQITESLNIFGITWKWDTTTKGKRKLAYYRPSTKVITLHALHPLLKADSASFKYARGRAWRTIVNVTPGEFNQDYIKQVIIHEIGHQVKPRTGRQYHTKEFFSWVNENVKQLSEEIQRVEPIPREEAIGPVREPANVPGIIAETHNETGGSTIDPRTGQPITSGFAVAVTKEFEKILPTDKITEQDILAYQEEHADFLRENPDAVIGTWVDEGKTYLDISRVVPTQEEAFRIGKENKQKA
;
A
#
# COMPACT_ATOMS: atom_id res chain seq x y z
N GLU A 1 13.70 3.75 -26.72
CA GLU A 1 13.94 3.90 -25.28
C GLU A 1 12.60 3.95 -24.59
N VAL A 2 12.29 3.01 -23.68
CA VAL A 2 11.08 3.03 -22.85
C VAL A 2 11.43 2.24 -21.59
N VAL A 3 11.97 2.89 -20.55
CA VAL A 3 12.21 2.19 -19.27
C VAL A 3 11.95 3.07 -18.02
N ASP A 4 11.85 4.39 -18.12
CA ASP A 4 11.86 5.26 -16.94
C ASP A 4 10.45 5.65 -16.41
N GLU A 5 9.37 5.05 -16.94
CA GLU A 5 8.00 5.57 -16.75
C GLU A 5 7.17 4.80 -15.69
N ILE A 6 7.62 3.64 -15.18
CA ILE A 6 6.80 2.87 -14.21
C ILE A 6 6.68 3.61 -12.87
N VAL A 7 7.74 4.29 -12.41
CA VAL A 7 7.69 5.13 -11.21
C VAL A 7 6.70 6.28 -11.40
N GLU A 8 6.56 6.85 -12.60
CA GLU A 8 5.61 7.94 -12.84
C GLU A 8 4.15 7.51 -12.64
N ARG A 9 3.81 6.28 -13.03
CA ARG A 9 2.47 5.73 -12.83
C ARG A 9 2.18 5.36 -11.38
N PHE A 10 3.18 4.86 -10.68
CA PHE A 10 3.07 4.46 -9.28
C PHE A 10 4.06 5.28 -8.46
N PRO A 11 3.79 6.57 -8.19
CA PRO A 11 4.79 7.48 -7.62
C PRO A 11 5.18 7.14 -6.17
N GLY A 12 4.40 6.33 -5.47
CA GLY A 12 4.71 5.92 -4.10
C GLY A 12 6.00 5.09 -3.99
N GLU A 13 6.67 5.25 -2.85
CA GLU A 13 7.90 4.54 -2.54
C GLU A 13 7.62 3.22 -1.83
N ILE A 14 8.35 2.18 -2.23
CA ILE A 14 8.32 0.86 -1.59
C ILE A 14 9.55 0.75 -0.67
N ASN A 15 9.31 0.77 0.63
CA ASN A 15 10.33 0.76 1.69
C ASN A 15 9.88 0.03 2.98
N SER A 16 8.66 -0.51 3.00
CA SER A 16 8.06 -1.21 4.14
C SER A 16 7.05 -2.28 3.68
N GLN A 17 6.51 -3.05 4.63
CA GLN A 17 5.39 -3.97 4.35
C GLN A 17 4.17 -3.22 3.81
N ALA A 18 3.78 -2.12 4.47
CA ALA A 18 2.58 -1.37 4.11
C ALA A 18 2.70 -0.76 2.70
N SER A 19 3.84 -0.15 2.38
CA SER A 19 4.03 0.43 1.05
C SER A 19 4.23 -0.63 -0.05
N LEU A 20 4.79 -1.80 0.27
CA LEU A 20 4.80 -2.94 -0.66
C LEU A 20 3.39 -3.43 -0.95
N GLU A 21 2.53 -3.56 0.05
CA GLU A 21 1.14 -3.97 -0.13
C GLU A 21 0.36 -2.97 -0.95
N GLN A 22 0.46 -1.68 -0.60
CA GLN A 22 -0.24 -0.60 -1.30
C GLN A 22 0.15 -0.54 -2.78
N ILE A 23 1.44 -0.37 -3.09
CA ILE A 23 1.90 -0.21 -4.47
C ILE A 23 1.81 -1.52 -5.23
N GLY A 24 2.08 -2.65 -4.58
CA GLY A 24 1.88 -3.98 -5.15
C GLY A 24 0.42 -4.19 -5.60
N ASN A 25 -0.55 -3.85 -4.75
CA ASN A 25 -1.97 -3.96 -5.07
C ASN A 25 -2.35 -3.07 -6.26
N GLN A 26 -1.92 -1.80 -6.28
CA GLN A 26 -2.15 -0.88 -7.41
C GLN A 26 -1.61 -1.42 -8.74
N ILE A 27 -0.40 -2.01 -8.71
CA ILE A 27 0.18 -2.65 -9.90
C ILE A 27 -0.69 -3.83 -10.33
N THR A 28 -1.08 -4.71 -9.40
CA THR A 28 -1.87 -5.90 -9.75
C THR A 28 -3.28 -5.55 -10.24
N GLU A 29 -3.93 -4.52 -9.67
CA GLU A 29 -5.21 -3.99 -10.12
C GLU A 29 -5.12 -3.43 -11.54
N SER A 30 -4.07 -2.65 -11.83
CA SER A 30 -3.81 -2.13 -13.19
C SER A 30 -3.62 -3.25 -14.22
N LEU A 31 -3.19 -4.43 -13.77
CA LEU A 31 -2.99 -5.61 -14.59
C LEU A 31 -4.18 -6.60 -14.55
N ASN A 32 -5.27 -6.27 -13.84
CA ASN A 32 -6.41 -7.16 -13.58
C ASN A 32 -6.02 -8.53 -13.00
N ILE A 33 -5.06 -8.51 -12.08
CA ILE A 33 -4.57 -9.69 -11.35
C ILE A 33 -4.96 -9.55 -9.89
N PHE A 34 -5.54 -10.59 -9.31
CA PHE A 34 -6.05 -10.55 -7.94
C PHE A 34 -5.55 -11.73 -7.11
N GLY A 35 -5.65 -11.59 -5.78
CA GLY A 35 -5.33 -12.66 -4.83
C GLY A 35 -3.84 -12.91 -4.64
N ILE A 36 -3.01 -11.87 -4.82
CA ILE A 36 -1.62 -11.86 -4.38
C ILE A 36 -1.57 -11.40 -2.92
N THR A 37 -0.74 -12.05 -2.12
CA THR A 37 -0.34 -11.55 -0.80
C THR A 37 1.11 -11.10 -0.86
N TRP A 38 1.45 -10.02 -0.17
CA TRP A 38 2.78 -9.44 -0.16
C TRP A 38 3.53 -9.77 1.12
N LYS A 39 4.85 -9.96 1.02
CA LYS A 39 5.70 -10.16 2.18
C LYS A 39 7.01 -9.39 2.05
N TRP A 40 7.21 -8.46 2.96
CA TRP A 40 8.44 -7.73 3.20
C TRP A 40 9.33 -8.53 4.17
N ASP A 41 10.36 -9.17 3.63
CA ASP A 41 11.26 -10.01 4.40
C ASP A 41 12.53 -9.25 4.79
N THR A 42 12.63 -8.91 6.06
CA THR A 42 13.79 -8.23 6.67
C THR A 42 14.83 -9.21 7.22
N THR A 43 14.68 -10.51 7.00
CA THR A 43 15.64 -11.49 7.50
C THR A 43 16.93 -11.50 6.67
N THR A 44 18.08 -11.62 7.35
CA THR A 44 19.40 -11.72 6.71
C THR A 44 19.60 -13.03 5.93
N LYS A 45 18.69 -13.99 6.08
CA LYS A 45 18.67 -15.27 5.35
C LYS A 45 18.32 -15.10 3.86
N GLY A 46 17.76 -13.94 3.47
CA GLY A 46 17.30 -13.62 2.11
C GLY A 46 18.37 -13.30 1.06
N LYS A 47 19.67 -13.26 1.39
CA LYS A 47 20.72 -12.73 0.48
C LYS A 47 20.89 -13.44 -0.87
N ARG A 48 20.23 -14.59 -1.12
CA ARG A 48 20.35 -15.36 -2.38
C ARG A 48 19.30 -15.02 -3.42
N LYS A 49 18.16 -14.45 -3.02
CA LYS A 49 17.06 -14.09 -3.93
C LYS A 49 16.62 -12.69 -3.61
N LEU A 50 16.36 -11.91 -4.64
CA LEU A 50 15.85 -10.56 -4.49
C LEU A 50 14.36 -10.58 -4.09
N ALA A 51 13.60 -11.34 -4.87
CA ALA A 51 12.20 -11.60 -4.64
C ALA A 51 11.89 -13.02 -5.12
N TYR A 52 10.71 -13.53 -4.74
CA TYR A 52 10.15 -14.73 -5.35
C TYR A 52 8.63 -14.81 -5.16
N TYR A 53 7.93 -15.32 -6.16
CA TYR A 53 6.56 -15.79 -6.06
C TYR A 53 6.49 -17.25 -5.56
N ARG A 54 5.57 -17.53 -4.62
CA ARG A 54 5.25 -18.87 -4.13
C ARG A 54 3.86 -19.30 -4.62
N PRO A 55 3.75 -20.22 -5.61
CA PRO A 55 2.45 -20.61 -6.18
C PRO A 55 1.45 -21.19 -5.19
N SER A 56 1.90 -21.98 -4.21
CA SER A 56 1.02 -22.67 -3.27
C SER A 56 0.28 -21.75 -2.32
N THR A 57 0.86 -20.58 -2.01
CA THR A 57 0.27 -19.60 -1.09
C THR A 57 -0.06 -18.28 -1.80
N LYS A 58 0.24 -18.16 -3.10
CA LYS A 58 0.13 -16.92 -3.88
C LYS A 58 0.82 -15.72 -3.24
N VAL A 59 1.94 -15.95 -2.54
CA VAL A 59 2.69 -14.90 -1.86
C VAL A 59 3.86 -14.45 -2.75
N ILE A 60 4.00 -13.14 -2.96
CA ILE A 60 5.25 -12.54 -3.44
C ILE A 60 6.04 -12.06 -2.24
N THR A 61 7.25 -12.58 -2.06
CA THR A 61 8.19 -12.14 -1.01
C THR A 61 9.28 -11.28 -1.62
N LEU A 62 9.47 -10.08 -1.08
CA LEU A 62 10.58 -9.17 -1.40
C LEU A 62 11.57 -9.15 -0.24
N HIS A 63 12.84 -9.40 -0.52
CA HIS A 63 13.89 -9.39 0.50
C HIS A 63 14.48 -8.00 0.65
N ALA A 64 13.96 -7.25 1.64
CA ALA A 64 14.24 -5.85 1.90
C ALA A 64 15.73 -5.51 2.08
N LEU A 65 16.51 -6.46 2.59
CA LEU A 65 17.94 -6.29 2.86
C LEU A 65 18.83 -6.71 1.67
N HIS A 66 18.26 -6.99 0.50
CA HIS A 66 19.05 -7.39 -0.65
C HIS A 66 19.81 -6.18 -1.23
N PRO A 67 21.14 -6.24 -1.41
CA PRO A 67 21.97 -5.08 -1.77
C PRO A 67 21.60 -4.43 -3.10
N LEU A 68 21.14 -5.21 -4.08
CA LEU A 68 20.65 -4.68 -5.36
C LEU A 68 19.50 -3.70 -5.24
N LEU A 69 18.74 -3.73 -4.14
CA LEU A 69 17.63 -2.80 -3.94
C LEU A 69 18.10 -1.37 -3.65
N LYS A 70 19.33 -1.18 -3.20
CA LYS A 70 19.91 0.14 -2.90
C LYS A 70 21.11 0.48 -3.78
N ALA A 71 21.41 -0.37 -4.77
CA ALA A 71 22.53 -0.14 -5.66
C ALA A 71 22.26 1.04 -6.59
N ASP A 72 23.29 1.83 -6.88
CA ASP A 72 23.23 2.97 -7.83
C ASP A 72 22.74 2.56 -9.22
N SER A 73 22.92 1.29 -9.57
CA SER A 73 22.26 0.66 -10.70
C SER A 73 22.14 -0.84 -10.49
N ALA A 74 21.18 -1.46 -11.18
CA ALA A 74 21.00 -2.91 -11.14
C ALA A 74 20.66 -3.46 -12.52
N SER A 75 21.20 -4.65 -12.83
CA SER A 75 20.92 -5.35 -14.09
C SER A 75 19.63 -6.17 -13.98
N PHE A 76 18.67 -5.87 -14.85
CA PHE A 76 17.40 -6.58 -14.96
C PHE A 76 17.32 -7.40 -16.24
N LYS A 77 16.87 -8.65 -16.13
CA LYS A 77 16.77 -9.55 -17.27
C LYS A 77 15.42 -9.40 -17.94
N TYR A 78 15.41 -9.04 -19.23
CA TYR A 78 14.17 -8.80 -19.99
C TYR A 78 13.93 -9.82 -21.10
N ALA A 79 14.89 -10.70 -21.42
CA ALA A 79 14.67 -11.77 -22.39
C ALA A 79 15.52 -13.03 -22.10
N ARG A 80 15.25 -14.11 -22.85
CA ARG A 80 16.07 -15.32 -22.83
C ARG A 80 17.50 -15.04 -23.32
N GLY A 81 18.46 -15.80 -22.82
CA GLY A 81 19.88 -15.64 -23.17
C GLY A 81 20.59 -14.58 -22.33
N ARG A 82 21.48 -13.80 -22.97
CA ARG A 82 22.34 -12.76 -22.34
C ARG A 82 21.76 -11.34 -22.48
N ALA A 83 20.44 -11.22 -22.53
CA ALA A 83 19.77 -9.93 -22.66
C ALA A 83 19.47 -9.33 -21.27
N TRP A 84 20.24 -8.30 -20.92
CA TRP A 84 20.14 -7.56 -19.66
C TRP A 84 20.01 -6.07 -19.96
N ARG A 85 19.20 -5.38 -19.16
CA ARG A 85 19.13 -3.91 -19.14
C ARG A 85 19.64 -3.41 -17.80
N THR A 86 20.33 -2.29 -17.81
CA THR A 86 20.71 -1.59 -16.58
C THR A 86 19.60 -0.62 -16.21
N ILE A 87 19.19 -0.63 -14.95
CA ILE A 87 18.23 0.31 -14.38
C ILE A 87 19.01 1.17 -13.40
N VAL A 88 19.05 2.46 -13.65
CA VAL A 88 19.78 3.44 -12.83
C VAL A 88 18.90 3.82 -11.64
N ASN A 89 19.50 3.92 -10.46
CA ASN A 89 18.83 4.45 -9.29
C ASN A 89 18.86 5.97 -9.37
N VAL A 90 17.71 6.58 -9.64
CA VAL A 90 17.57 8.05 -9.70
C VAL A 90 17.57 8.70 -8.31
N THR A 91 17.52 7.89 -7.24
CA THR A 91 17.62 8.31 -5.83
C THR A 91 18.78 7.58 -5.12
N PRO A 92 20.05 7.96 -5.37
CA PRO A 92 21.21 7.30 -4.77
C PRO A 92 21.19 7.34 -3.23
N GLY A 93 21.54 6.21 -2.59
CA GLY A 93 21.46 6.04 -1.13
C GLY A 93 20.11 5.50 -0.63
N GLU A 94 19.06 5.67 -1.42
CA GLU A 94 17.72 5.13 -1.17
C GLU A 94 17.42 3.88 -1.98
N PHE A 95 16.27 3.27 -1.71
CA PHE A 95 15.76 2.15 -2.49
C PHE A 95 15.52 2.55 -3.95
N ASN A 96 16.09 1.78 -4.89
CA ASN A 96 15.89 1.92 -6.33
C ASN A 96 14.44 1.52 -6.68
N GLN A 97 13.56 2.52 -6.72
CA GLN A 97 12.11 2.33 -6.88
C GLN A 97 11.74 1.74 -8.25
N ASP A 98 12.39 2.18 -9.32
CA ASP A 98 12.19 1.62 -10.67
C ASP A 98 12.54 0.14 -10.71
N TYR A 99 13.68 -0.21 -10.10
CA TYR A 99 14.14 -1.58 -10.05
C TYR A 99 13.18 -2.46 -9.25
N ILE A 100 12.73 -1.99 -8.07
CA ILE A 100 11.77 -2.73 -7.23
C ILE A 100 10.46 -2.98 -7.99
N LYS A 101 9.89 -1.96 -8.62
CA LYS A 101 8.59 -2.08 -9.31
C LYS A 101 8.67 -3.03 -10.50
N GLN A 102 9.79 -3.02 -11.24
CA GLN A 102 10.01 -4.00 -12.30
C GLN A 102 10.23 -5.43 -11.79
N VAL A 103 10.86 -5.59 -10.62
CA VAL A 103 10.97 -6.88 -9.94
C VAL A 103 9.61 -7.37 -9.48
N ILE A 104 8.73 -6.51 -9.00
CA ILE A 104 7.35 -6.87 -8.66
C ILE A 104 6.60 -7.37 -9.90
N ILE A 105 6.66 -6.65 -11.02
CA ILE A 105 6.02 -7.09 -12.28
C ILE A 105 6.60 -8.42 -12.77
N HIS A 106 7.92 -8.65 -12.58
CA HIS A 106 8.55 -9.95 -12.85
C HIS A 106 7.93 -11.08 -12.05
N GLU A 107 7.78 -10.89 -10.73
CA GLU A 107 7.22 -11.90 -9.83
C GLU A 107 5.72 -12.13 -10.08
N ILE A 108 4.97 -11.09 -10.45
CA ILE A 108 3.58 -11.23 -10.92
C ILE A 108 3.55 -12.11 -12.19
N GLY A 109 4.52 -11.95 -13.09
CA GLY A 109 4.65 -12.81 -14.26
C GLY A 109 4.77 -14.30 -13.92
N HIS A 110 5.36 -14.65 -12.77
CA HIS A 110 5.43 -16.03 -12.30
C HIS A 110 4.09 -16.57 -11.79
N GLN A 111 3.14 -15.72 -11.41
CA GLN A 111 1.76 -16.14 -11.16
C GLN A 111 1.02 -16.42 -12.47
N VAL A 112 1.13 -15.52 -13.45
CA VAL A 112 0.37 -15.60 -14.70
C VAL A 112 0.92 -16.67 -15.63
N LYS A 113 2.24 -16.81 -15.69
CA LYS A 113 2.98 -17.82 -16.45
C LYS A 113 3.73 -18.72 -15.46
N PRO A 114 3.02 -19.57 -14.71
CA PRO A 114 3.64 -20.44 -13.73
C PRO A 114 4.57 -21.43 -14.41
N ARG A 115 5.56 -21.87 -13.65
CA ARG A 115 6.59 -22.80 -14.13
C ARG A 115 5.97 -24.04 -14.75
N THR A 116 6.30 -24.32 -16.01
CA THR A 116 6.04 -25.59 -16.68
C THR A 116 7.32 -26.43 -16.72
N GLY A 117 7.37 -27.54 -15.99
CA GLY A 117 8.52 -28.46 -16.02
C GLY A 117 9.80 -27.90 -15.37
N ARG A 118 10.91 -27.79 -16.10
CA ARG A 118 12.23 -27.30 -15.58
C ARG A 118 12.54 -25.84 -15.91
N GLN A 119 11.66 -25.13 -16.62
CA GLN A 119 11.96 -23.80 -17.16
C GLN A 119 11.21 -22.71 -16.36
N TYR A 120 11.96 -21.76 -15.79
CA TYR A 120 11.42 -20.62 -15.03
C TYR A 120 11.09 -19.41 -15.90
N HIS A 121 11.87 -19.16 -16.96
CA HIS A 121 11.72 -17.99 -17.82
C HIS A 121 11.60 -18.41 -19.29
N THR A 122 10.38 -18.74 -19.70
CA THR A 122 10.06 -19.07 -21.10
C THR A 122 9.96 -17.82 -21.96
N LYS A 123 9.78 -17.98 -23.28
CA LYS A 123 9.56 -16.84 -24.18
C LYS A 123 8.24 -16.14 -23.85
N GLU A 124 7.21 -16.92 -23.54
CA GLU A 124 5.87 -16.45 -23.17
C GLU A 124 5.90 -15.68 -21.84
N PHE A 125 6.70 -16.12 -20.87
CA PHE A 125 6.94 -15.37 -19.63
C PHE A 125 7.52 -13.98 -19.93
N PHE A 126 8.63 -13.90 -20.67
CA PHE A 126 9.27 -12.62 -20.96
C PHE A 126 8.39 -11.73 -21.85
N SER A 127 7.66 -12.32 -22.79
CA SER A 127 6.69 -11.59 -23.61
C SER A 127 5.65 -10.92 -22.71
N TRP A 128 5.08 -11.68 -21.77
CA TRP A 128 4.10 -11.15 -20.83
C TRP A 128 4.70 -10.04 -19.95
N VAL A 129 5.86 -10.26 -19.33
CA VAL A 129 6.51 -9.25 -18.48
C VAL A 129 6.79 -7.96 -19.26
N ASN A 130 7.37 -8.07 -20.45
CA ASN A 130 7.73 -6.89 -21.25
C ASN A 130 6.51 -6.14 -21.78
N GLU A 131 5.47 -6.86 -22.21
CA GLU A 131 4.22 -6.27 -22.69
C GLU A 131 3.51 -5.49 -21.58
N ASN A 132 3.46 -6.03 -20.36
CA ASN A 132 2.78 -5.36 -19.25
C ASN A 132 3.63 -4.21 -18.67
N VAL A 133 4.96 -4.34 -18.64
CA VAL A 133 5.86 -3.20 -18.37
C VAL A 133 5.59 -2.08 -19.36
N LYS A 134 5.49 -2.40 -20.65
CA LYS A 134 5.26 -1.45 -21.74
C LYS A 134 3.86 -0.83 -21.69
N GLN A 135 2.83 -1.61 -21.42
CA GLN A 135 1.46 -1.11 -21.28
C GLN A 135 1.36 -0.11 -20.12
N LEU A 136 1.95 -0.46 -18.97
CA LEU A 136 1.92 0.41 -17.80
C LEU A 136 2.63 1.74 -18.05
N SER A 137 3.68 1.77 -18.88
CA SER A 137 4.35 3.00 -19.31
C SER A 137 3.55 3.77 -20.39
N GLU A 138 3.05 3.11 -21.44
CA GLU A 138 2.38 3.79 -22.58
C GLU A 138 1.03 4.41 -22.25
N GLU A 139 0.30 3.89 -21.27
CA GLU A 139 -0.96 4.50 -20.80
C GLU A 139 -0.74 5.88 -20.15
N ILE A 140 0.48 6.21 -19.71
CA ILE A 140 0.85 7.54 -19.20
C ILE A 140 0.87 8.57 -20.34
N GLN A 141 1.36 8.20 -21.53
CA GLN A 141 1.42 9.11 -22.69
C GLN A 141 0.04 9.55 -23.22
N ARG A 142 -1.05 8.89 -22.81
CA ARG A 142 -2.43 9.24 -23.20
C ARG A 142 -3.13 10.19 -22.23
N VAL A 143 -2.52 10.45 -21.07
CA VAL A 143 -3.00 11.43 -20.10
C VAL A 143 -2.12 12.66 -20.29
N GLU A 144 -2.70 13.82 -20.63
CA GLU A 144 -1.90 15.04 -20.77
C GLU A 144 -1.07 15.26 -19.49
N PRO A 145 0.23 15.57 -19.62
CA PRO A 145 1.07 15.82 -18.46
C PRO A 145 0.52 17.03 -17.72
N ILE A 146 0.03 16.82 -16.50
CA ILE A 146 -0.39 17.90 -15.61
C ILE A 146 0.85 18.78 -15.37
N PRO A 147 0.82 20.09 -15.72
CA PRO A 147 1.93 20.99 -15.42
C PRO A 147 2.13 21.04 -13.90
N ARG A 148 3.30 20.60 -13.43
CA ARG A 148 3.63 20.58 -12.00
C ARG A 148 4.16 21.94 -11.57
N GLU A 149 3.42 22.64 -10.72
CA GLU A 149 3.99 23.68 -9.85
C GLU A 149 3.96 23.34 -8.35
N GLU A 150 3.35 22.24 -7.88
CA GLU A 150 3.32 21.94 -6.42
C GLU A 150 3.47 20.44 -6.09
N ALA A 151 4.50 19.79 -6.64
CA ALA A 151 4.86 18.42 -6.25
C ALA A 151 6.25 18.36 -5.59
N ILE A 152 6.51 19.25 -4.63
CA ILE A 152 7.62 19.11 -3.67
C ILE A 152 7.11 19.58 -2.30
N GLY A 153 6.42 18.68 -1.60
CA GLY A 153 6.42 18.69 -0.14
C GLY A 153 7.54 17.77 0.35
N PRO A 154 8.23 18.07 1.47
CA PRO A 154 9.28 17.19 1.98
C PRO A 154 8.73 15.80 2.32
N VAL A 155 9.53 14.77 2.03
CA VAL A 155 9.35 13.39 2.49
C VAL A 155 9.08 13.39 3.99
N ARG A 156 7.98 12.78 4.43
CA ARG A 156 7.75 12.44 5.83
C ARG A 156 7.84 10.92 5.95
N GLU A 157 8.52 10.45 7.00
CA GLU A 157 8.52 9.06 7.52
C GLU A 157 7.16 8.37 7.32
N PRO A 158 7.07 7.01 7.22
CA PRO A 158 5.79 6.32 7.07
C PRO A 158 4.80 6.95 8.03
N ALA A 159 3.70 7.49 7.46
CA ALA A 159 2.76 8.30 8.18
C ALA A 159 2.50 7.62 9.52
N ASN A 160 2.88 8.28 10.61
CA ASN A 160 2.57 7.81 11.95
C ASN A 160 1.05 7.94 12.08
N VAL A 161 0.30 7.01 11.49
CA VAL A 161 -1.16 7.07 11.38
C VAL A 161 -1.77 7.24 12.77
N PRO A 162 -1.30 6.53 13.83
CA PRO A 162 -1.72 6.82 15.19
C PRO A 162 -1.46 8.26 15.64
N GLY A 163 -0.29 8.81 15.32
CA GLY A 163 0.05 10.20 15.59
C GLY A 163 -0.83 11.19 14.82
N ILE A 164 -1.11 10.94 13.54
CA ILE A 164 -1.96 11.78 12.69
C ILE A 164 -3.41 11.75 13.15
N ILE A 165 -3.93 10.57 13.53
CA ILE A 165 -5.27 10.42 14.11
C ILE A 165 -5.38 11.28 15.37
N ALA A 166 -4.39 11.19 16.27
CA ALA A 166 -4.37 11.95 17.51
C ALA A 166 -4.23 13.46 17.27
N GLU A 167 -3.34 13.89 16.38
CA GLU A 167 -3.15 15.30 16.00
C GLU A 167 -4.44 15.87 15.39
N THR A 168 -5.00 15.21 14.38
CA THR A 168 -6.24 15.65 13.70
C THR A 168 -7.42 15.72 14.69
N HIS A 169 -7.56 14.73 15.57
CA HIS A 169 -8.56 14.74 16.62
C HIS A 169 -8.39 15.94 17.55
N ASN A 170 -7.16 16.16 18.03
CA ASN A 170 -6.86 17.25 18.94
C ASN A 170 -7.06 18.62 18.31
N GLU A 171 -6.92 18.75 16.99
CA GLU A 171 -7.15 20.00 16.25
C GLU A 171 -8.63 20.25 15.94
N THR A 172 -9.36 19.22 15.54
CA THR A 172 -10.70 19.38 14.93
C THR A 172 -11.85 18.83 15.78
N GLY A 173 -11.55 18.07 16.85
CA GLY A 173 -12.54 17.39 17.69
C GLY A 173 -13.00 16.04 17.14
N GLY A 174 -12.37 15.54 16.07
CA GLY A 174 -12.64 14.21 15.52
C GLY A 174 -11.66 13.85 14.40
N SER A 175 -11.68 12.61 13.94
CA SER A 175 -10.86 12.20 12.81
C SER A 175 -11.40 10.95 12.14
N THR A 176 -11.15 10.86 10.83
CA THR A 176 -11.35 9.66 10.02
C THR A 176 -10.22 9.63 9.02
N ILE A 177 -9.16 8.89 9.35
CA ILE A 177 -7.93 8.80 8.57
C ILE A 177 -7.91 7.46 7.83
N ASP A 178 -7.58 7.47 6.54
CA ASP A 178 -7.34 6.24 5.79
C ASP A 178 -6.03 5.61 6.26
N PRO A 179 -6.06 4.40 6.86
CA PRO A 179 -4.87 3.78 7.44
C PRO A 179 -3.80 3.41 6.39
N ARG A 180 -4.16 3.37 5.10
CA ARG A 180 -3.26 3.05 3.99
C ARG A 180 -2.49 4.26 3.49
N THR A 181 -3.07 5.45 3.59
CA THR A 181 -2.49 6.69 3.03
C THR A 181 -2.09 7.69 4.11
N GLY A 182 -2.59 7.54 5.33
CA GLY A 182 -2.44 8.51 6.41
C GLY A 182 -3.17 9.84 6.13
N GLN A 183 -4.03 9.89 5.10
CA GLN A 183 -4.76 11.09 4.72
C GLN A 183 -6.18 11.06 5.31
N PRO A 184 -6.76 12.24 5.62
CA PRO A 184 -8.17 12.33 5.98
C PRO A 184 -9.07 11.80 4.86
N ILE A 185 -10.10 11.04 5.23
CA ILE A 185 -11.16 10.65 4.30
C ILE A 185 -12.14 11.81 4.17
N THR A 186 -12.17 12.43 3.00
CA THR A 186 -12.95 13.65 2.73
C THR A 186 -14.25 13.42 1.96
N SER A 187 -14.56 12.17 1.61
CA SER A 187 -15.77 11.81 0.87
C SER A 187 -16.42 10.54 1.43
N GLY A 188 -17.75 10.45 1.30
CA GLY A 188 -18.56 9.41 1.94
C GLY A 188 -18.91 9.76 3.39
N PHE A 189 -19.49 8.79 4.08
CA PHE A 189 -19.98 8.92 5.45
C PHE A 189 -19.37 7.81 6.30
N ALA A 190 -18.57 8.18 7.30
CA ALA A 190 -18.06 7.25 8.29
C ALA A 190 -19.15 6.87 9.28
N VAL A 191 -19.30 5.57 9.55
CA VAL A 191 -20.27 5.06 10.51
C VAL A 191 -19.68 3.87 11.27
N ALA A 192 -19.82 3.87 12.60
CA ALA A 192 -19.28 2.77 13.40
C ALA A 192 -19.94 1.42 13.05
N VAL A 193 -19.13 0.38 12.95
CA VAL A 193 -19.57 -0.96 12.54
C VAL A 193 -20.33 -1.70 13.63
N THR A 194 -20.04 -1.41 14.89
CA THR A 194 -20.77 -1.88 16.07
C THR A 194 -20.44 -1.01 17.28
N LYS A 195 -21.36 -0.96 18.26
CA LYS A 195 -21.14 -0.28 19.54
C LYS A 195 -20.16 -1.02 20.45
N GLU A 196 -19.92 -2.30 20.21
CA GLU A 196 -18.98 -3.11 21.02
C GLU A 196 -17.54 -2.63 20.93
N PHE A 197 -17.19 -1.93 19.85
CA PHE A 197 -15.87 -1.33 19.68
C PHE A 197 -15.80 0.10 20.24
N GLU A 198 -16.89 0.67 20.76
CA GLU A 198 -16.85 2.00 21.34
C GLU A 198 -15.99 2.03 22.60
N LYS A 199 -14.95 2.87 22.59
CA LYS A 199 -14.12 3.17 23.75
C LYS A 199 -14.19 4.64 24.08
N ILE A 200 -14.50 4.94 25.34
CA ILE A 200 -14.64 6.31 25.83
C ILE A 200 -13.42 6.66 26.67
N LEU A 201 -12.72 7.72 26.28
CA LEU A 201 -11.64 8.32 27.06
C LEU A 201 -12.17 9.55 27.80
N PRO A 202 -11.84 9.75 29.09
CA PRO A 202 -12.38 10.83 29.92
C PRO A 202 -11.73 12.20 29.64
N THR A 203 -11.35 12.46 28.39
CA THR A 203 -10.60 13.62 27.92
C THR A 203 -11.00 13.92 26.48
N ASP A 204 -11.00 15.18 26.07
CA ASP A 204 -11.22 15.65 24.69
C ASP A 204 -9.92 15.73 23.87
N LYS A 205 -8.80 15.33 24.50
CA LYS A 205 -7.49 15.18 23.86
C LYS A 205 -6.98 13.76 24.03
N ILE A 206 -6.37 13.24 22.98
CA ILE A 206 -5.79 11.90 22.93
C ILE A 206 -4.34 11.94 22.49
N THR A 207 -3.62 10.87 22.79
CA THR A 207 -2.22 10.68 22.39
C THR A 207 -2.10 9.59 21.33
N GLU A 208 -0.95 9.55 20.65
CA GLU A 208 -0.58 8.45 19.77
C GLU A 208 -0.71 7.08 20.47
N GLN A 209 -0.31 7.01 21.75
CA GLN A 209 -0.36 5.77 22.54
C GLN A 209 -1.78 5.31 22.82
N ASP A 210 -2.75 6.23 22.95
CA ASP A 210 -4.16 5.86 23.09
C ASP A 210 -4.69 5.18 21.83
N ILE A 211 -4.27 5.67 20.66
CA ILE A 211 -4.63 5.07 19.36
C ILE A 211 -3.93 3.72 19.17
N LEU A 212 -2.64 3.62 19.50
CA LEU A 212 -1.89 2.36 19.44
C LEU A 212 -2.51 1.29 20.35
N ALA A 213 -2.86 1.65 21.59
CA ALA A 213 -3.50 0.74 22.52
C ALA A 213 -4.87 0.27 22.00
N TYR A 214 -5.65 1.17 21.39
CA TYR A 214 -6.93 0.83 20.78
C TYR A 214 -6.77 -0.06 19.53
N GLN A 215 -5.76 0.20 18.70
CA GLN A 215 -5.40 -0.64 17.57
C GLN A 215 -5.01 -2.05 18.01
N GLU A 216 -4.20 -2.17 19.06
CA GLU A 216 -3.77 -3.46 19.61
C GLU A 216 -4.96 -4.24 20.18
N GLU A 217 -5.85 -3.57 20.91
CA GLU A 217 -7.08 -4.13 21.48
C GLU A 217 -7.99 -4.75 20.40
N HIS A 218 -7.99 -4.20 19.19
CA HIS A 218 -8.84 -4.65 18.08
C HIS A 218 -8.06 -5.20 16.88
N ALA A 219 -6.79 -5.59 17.07
CA ALA A 219 -5.89 -5.96 16.00
C ALA A 219 -6.42 -7.11 15.12
N ASP A 220 -7.08 -8.10 15.72
CA ASP A 220 -7.64 -9.24 15.00
C ASP A 220 -8.78 -8.81 14.06
N PHE A 221 -9.69 -7.94 14.53
CA PHE A 221 -10.79 -7.43 13.70
C PHE A 221 -10.27 -6.54 12.57
N LEU A 222 -9.35 -5.62 12.87
CA LEU A 222 -8.77 -4.70 11.87
C LEU A 222 -7.99 -5.47 10.80
N ARG A 223 -7.33 -6.56 11.16
CA ARG A 223 -6.63 -7.45 10.20
C ARG A 223 -7.58 -8.19 9.27
N GLU A 224 -8.76 -8.57 9.76
CA GLU A 224 -9.78 -9.27 8.96
C GLU A 224 -10.65 -8.32 8.12
N ASN A 225 -10.65 -7.02 8.43
CA ASN A 225 -11.49 -5.99 7.80
C ASN A 225 -10.62 -4.81 7.33
N PRO A 226 -9.91 -4.94 6.19
CA PRO A 226 -8.92 -3.95 5.74
C PRO A 226 -9.51 -2.59 5.34
N ASP A 227 -10.82 -2.52 5.11
CA ASP A 227 -11.55 -1.27 4.82
C ASP A 227 -12.09 -0.58 6.09
N ALA A 228 -11.89 -1.18 7.26
CA ALA A 228 -12.27 -0.58 8.53
C ALA A 228 -11.26 0.50 8.93
N VAL A 229 -11.77 1.60 9.50
CA VAL A 229 -10.98 2.75 9.95
C VAL A 229 -11.26 3.02 11.42
N ILE A 230 -10.32 3.66 12.12
CA ILE A 230 -10.57 4.15 13.47
C ILE A 230 -11.21 5.53 13.35
N GLY A 231 -12.45 5.63 13.80
CA GLY A 231 -13.17 6.88 13.94
C GLY A 231 -12.93 7.49 15.31
N THR A 232 -12.78 8.81 15.37
CA THR A 232 -12.72 9.54 16.64
C THR A 232 -13.64 10.75 16.61
N TRP A 233 -14.27 11.06 17.74
CA TRP A 233 -15.11 12.25 17.91
C TRP A 233 -15.21 12.67 19.37
N VAL A 234 -15.45 13.96 19.61
CA VAL A 234 -15.65 14.52 20.96
C VAL A 234 -17.14 14.77 21.22
N ASP A 235 -17.59 14.35 22.40
CA ASP A 235 -18.90 14.71 22.95
C ASP A 235 -18.81 14.88 24.47
N GLU A 236 -19.43 15.94 24.98
CA GLU A 236 -19.40 16.31 26.41
C GLU A 236 -17.99 16.31 27.05
N GLY A 237 -16.96 16.73 26.30
CA GLY A 237 -15.57 16.78 26.77
C GLY A 237 -14.89 15.42 26.91
N LYS A 238 -15.46 14.38 26.30
CA LYS A 238 -14.92 13.02 26.25
C LYS A 238 -14.68 12.63 24.80
N THR A 239 -13.62 11.85 24.58
CA THR A 239 -13.31 11.27 23.28
C THR A 239 -13.93 9.91 23.17
N TYR A 240 -14.59 9.69 22.04
CA TYR A 240 -15.11 8.41 21.61
C TYR A 240 -14.22 7.89 20.50
N LEU A 241 -13.76 6.66 20.65
CA LEU A 241 -13.07 5.87 19.64
C LEU A 241 -14.01 4.77 19.18
N ASP A 242 -14.10 4.58 17.88
CA ASP A 242 -14.86 3.49 17.29
C ASP A 242 -14.14 2.89 16.09
N ILE A 243 -14.58 1.70 15.67
CA ILE A 243 -14.22 1.15 14.37
C ILE A 243 -15.35 1.48 13.41
N SER A 244 -15.03 2.24 12.39
CA SER A 244 -15.95 2.74 11.39
C SER A 244 -15.70 2.12 10.03
N ARG A 245 -16.74 2.15 9.20
CA ARG A 245 -16.62 1.95 7.75
C ARG A 245 -17.13 3.19 7.03
N VAL A 246 -16.57 3.46 5.86
CA VAL A 246 -17.00 4.58 5.03
C VAL A 246 -17.95 4.09 3.96
N VAL A 247 -19.16 4.64 3.95
CA VAL A 247 -20.20 4.31 2.96
C VAL A 247 -20.48 5.51 2.06
N PRO A 248 -20.86 5.28 0.79
CA PRO A 248 -21.01 6.36 -0.17
C PRO A 248 -22.21 7.27 0.09
N THR A 249 -23.23 6.81 0.83
CA THR A 249 -24.48 7.55 1.02
C THR A 249 -24.85 7.73 2.49
N GLN A 250 -25.44 8.87 2.80
CA GLN A 250 -25.93 9.21 4.14
C GLN A 250 -27.06 8.28 4.59
N GLU A 251 -27.91 7.84 3.65
CA GLU A 251 -29.02 6.93 3.90
C GLU A 251 -28.51 5.57 4.40
N GLU A 252 -27.45 5.07 3.77
CA GLU A 252 -26.80 3.83 4.20
C GLU A 252 -26.12 4.01 5.57
N ALA A 253 -25.41 5.12 5.79
CA ALA A 253 -24.79 5.42 7.07
C ALA A 253 -25.84 5.47 8.19
N PHE A 254 -26.98 6.13 7.96
CA PHE A 254 -28.06 6.24 8.92
C PHE A 254 -28.70 4.88 9.23
N ARG A 255 -28.91 4.03 8.22
CA ARG A 255 -29.41 2.67 8.40
C ARG A 255 -28.49 1.87 9.32
N ILE A 256 -27.18 1.93 9.09
CA ILE A 256 -26.16 1.22 9.87
C ILE A 256 -26.08 1.79 11.28
N GLY A 257 -26.05 3.11 11.45
CA GLY A 257 -25.99 3.76 12.75
C GLY A 257 -27.20 3.40 13.63
N LYS A 258 -28.39 3.30 13.03
CA LYS A 258 -29.62 2.87 13.72
C LYS A 258 -29.58 1.39 14.12
N GLU A 259 -29.11 0.51 13.23
CA GLU A 259 -28.89 -0.90 13.54
C GLU A 259 -27.92 -1.09 14.71
N ASN A 260 -26.89 -0.22 14.78
CA ASN A 260 -25.84 -0.26 15.80
C ASN A 260 -26.09 0.62 17.04
N LYS A 261 -27.26 1.24 17.17
CA LYS A 261 -27.65 2.10 18.31
C LYS A 261 -26.62 3.20 18.63
N GLN A 262 -26.05 3.83 17.60
CA GLN A 262 -25.19 4.99 17.77
C GLN A 262 -26.00 6.22 18.22
N LYS A 263 -25.34 7.15 18.90
CA LYS A 263 -25.90 8.49 19.10
C LYS A 263 -25.97 9.14 17.71
N ALA A 264 -27.18 9.52 17.31
CA ALA A 264 -27.47 10.17 16.03
C ALA A 264 -27.57 11.69 16.20
#